data_AF-A0A7X7C3X9-F1
#
_entry.id   AF-A0A7X7C3X9-F1
#
_cell.length_a   1.000
_cell.length_b   1.000
_cell.length_c   1.000
_cell.angle_alpha   90.00
_cell.angle_beta   90.00
_cell.angle_gamma   90.00
#
_symmetry.space_group_name_H-M   'P 1'
#
loop_
_entity.id
_entity.type
_entity.pdbx_description
1 polymer ?
#
loop_
_entity_poly.entity_id
_entity_poly.type
_entity_poly.pdbx_seq_one_letter_code
_entity_poly.pdbx_strand_id
1 'polypeptide(L)' 'YKVPFSMHVSGYKYKEIAHHLGLPIGTVKSRIYFARKRLQKMLKEFRHYTE' A
#
# COMPACT_ATOMS: atom_id res chain seq x y z
N TYR A 1 6.21 5.31 0.72
CA TYR A 1 5.42 4.07 0.84
C TYR A 1 3.93 4.30 1.10
N LYS A 2 3.53 5.25 1.97
CA LYS A 2 2.11 5.46 2.33
C LYS A 2 1.24 6.02 1.19
N VAL A 3 1.74 7.00 0.42
CA VAL A 3 0.92 7.73 -0.56
C VAL A 3 0.25 6.83 -1.63
N PRO A 4 0.96 5.93 -2.34
CA PRO A 4 0.30 5.05 -3.32
C PRO A 4 -0.74 4.10 -2.69
N PHE A 5 -0.47 3.63 -1.47
CA PHE A 5 -1.40 2.76 -0.74
C PHE A 5 -2.66 3.52 -0.32
N SER A 6 -2.52 4.71 0.27
CA SER A 6 -3.64 5.57 0.65
C SER A 6 -4.51 5.93 -0.56
N MET A 7 -3.90 6.37 -1.67
CA MET A 7 -4.65 6.68 -2.90
C MET A 7 -5.39 5.45 -3.44
N HIS A 8 -4.77 4.27 -3.41
CA HIS A 8 -5.44 3.05 -3.86
C HIS A 8 -6.65 2.67 -3.00
N VAL A 9 -6.53 2.79 -1.68
CA VAL A 9 -7.65 2.56 -0.73
C VAL A 9 -8.75 3.60 -0.93
N SER A 10 -8.41 4.82 -1.33
CA SER A 10 -9.38 5.87 -1.70
C SER A 10 -10.04 5.67 -3.07
N GLY A 11 -9.72 4.59 -3.80
CA GLY A 11 -10.40 4.21 -5.05
C GLY A 11 -9.66 4.57 -6.35
N TYR A 12 -8.48 5.18 -6.27
CA TYR A 12 -7.69 5.50 -7.47
C TYR A 12 -7.14 4.22 -8.13
N LYS A 13 -7.19 4.17 -9.46
CA LYS A 13 -6.59 3.10 -10.28
C LYS A 13 -5.08 3.26 -10.32
N TYR A 14 -4.36 2.15 -10.49
CA TYR A 14 -2.88 2.18 -10.53
C TYR A 14 -2.30 3.10 -11.60
N LYS A 15 -2.97 3.23 -12.76
CA LYS A 15 -2.56 4.16 -13.84
C LYS A 15 -2.71 5.62 -13.41
N GLU A 16 -3.80 5.97 -12.73
CA GLU A 16 -4.05 7.32 -12.23
C GLU A 16 -3.02 7.68 -11.15
N ILE A 17 -2.75 6.77 -10.22
CA ILE A 17 -1.72 6.96 -9.19
C ILE A 17 -0.32 7.12 -9.82
N ALA A 18 0.01 6.30 -10.82
CA ALA A 18 1.27 6.40 -11.55
C ALA A 18 1.44 7.76 -12.22
N HIS A 19 0.38 8.23 -12.89
CA HIS A 19 0.35 9.54 -13.54
C HIS A 19 0.46 10.69 -12.52
N HIS A 20 -0.37 10.69 -11.48
CA HIS A 20 -0.38 11.72 -10.44
C HIS A 20 0.95 11.85 -9.70
N LEU A 21 1.68 10.75 -9.53
CA LEU A 21 2.95 10.73 -8.79
C LEU A 21 4.19 10.77 -9.70
N GLY A 22 4.02 10.73 -11.02
CA GLY A 22 5.14 10.63 -11.97
C GLY A 22 5.96 9.34 -11.79
N LEU A 23 5.33 8.24 -11.39
CA LEU A 23 6.00 6.97 -11.07
C LEU A 23 5.68 5.89 -12.12
N PRO A 24 6.60 4.94 -12.37
CA PRO A 24 6.27 3.75 -13.13
C PRO A 24 5.15 2.95 -12.45
N ILE A 25 4.23 2.39 -13.24
CA ILE A 25 3.12 1.58 -12.74
C ILE A 25 3.59 0.37 -11.91
N GLY A 26 4.74 -0.21 -12.26
CA GLY A 26 5.37 -1.28 -11.49
C GLY A 26 5.77 -0.83 -10.08
N THR A 27 6.31 0.39 -9.96
CA THR A 27 6.67 1.01 -8.67
C THR A 27 5.43 1.30 -7.81
N VAL A 28 4.33 1.72 -8.43
CA VAL A 28 3.04 1.88 -7.72
C VAL A 28 2.57 0.54 -7.16
N LYS A 29 2.51 -0.50 -7.99
CA LYS A 29 2.09 -1.85 -7.58
C LYS A 29 2.95 -2.40 -6.45
N SER A 30 4.28 -2.30 -6.56
CA SER A 30 5.19 -2.84 -5.53
C SER A 30 5.06 -2.09 -4.21
N ARG A 31 4.97 -0.75 -4.24
CA ARG A 31 4.77 0.07 -3.02
C ARG A 31 3.47 -0.29 -2.30
N ILE A 32 2.38 -0.50 -3.03
CA ILE A 32 1.08 -0.91 -2.47
C ILE A 32 1.18 -2.32 -1.87
N TYR A 33 1.78 -3.27 -2.59
CA TYR A 33 1.98 -4.64 -2.11
C TYR A 33 2.77 -4.68 -0.80
N PHE A 34 3.92 -4.00 -0.74
CA PHE A 34 4.75 -3.97 0.46
C PHE A 34 4.07 -3.26 1.64
N ALA A 35 3.34 -2.17 1.37
CA ALA A 35 2.55 -1.51 2.41
C ALA A 35 1.49 -2.44 3.01
N ARG A 36 0.75 -3.18 2.17
CA ARG A 36 -0.23 -4.17 2.62
C ARG A 36 0.40 -5.30 3.42
N LYS A 37 1.52 -5.86 2.93
CA LYS A 37 2.25 -6.94 3.62
C LYS A 37 2.74 -6.49 5.00
N ARG A 38 3.27 -5.26 5.10
CA ARG A 38 3.71 -4.68 6.38
C ARG A 38 2.55 -4.50 7.35
N LEU A 39 1.43 -3.93 6.91
CA LEU A 39 0.25 -3.75 7.75
C LEU A 39 -0.32 -5.09 8.24
N GLN A 40 -0.38 -6.10 7.37
CA GLN A 40 -0.79 -7.45 7.76
C GLN A 40 0.13 -8.05 8.82
N LYS A 41 1.46 -7.85 8.71
CA LYS A 41 2.42 -8.32 9.72
C LYS A 41 2.18 -7.64 11.07
N MET A 42 2.01 -6.32 11.07
CA MET A 42 1.74 -5.55 12.29
C MET A 42 0.44 -5.97 12.96
N LEU A 43 -0.62 -6.22 12.19
CA LEU A 43 -1.91 -6.70 12.73
C LEU A 43 -1.80 -8.12 13.33
N LYS A 44 -1.01 -9.00 12.72
CA LYS A 44 -0.74 -10.33 13.28
C LYS A 44 0.02 -10.22 14.60
N GLU A 45 1.08 -9.43 14.63
CA GLU A 45 1.85 -9.16 15.86
C GLU A 45 0.94 -8.61 16.96
N PHE A 46 0.07 -7.63 16.63
CA PHE A 46 -0.90 -7.07 17.60
C PHE A 46 -1.83 -8.13 18.20
N ARG A 47 -2.35 -9.06 17.39
CA ARG A 47 -3.22 -10.15 17.88
C ARG A 47 -2.52 -11.03 18.92
N HIS A 48 -1.22 -11.28 18.76
CA HIS A 48 -0.44 -12.11 19.68
C HIS A 48 -0.13 -11.45 21.03
N TYR A 49 -0.24 -10.12 21.16
CA TYR A 49 -0.01 -9.44 22.45
C TYR A 49 -1.23 -9.46 23.39
N THR A 50 -2.39 -9.86 22.87
CA THR A 50 -3.66 -9.93 23.62
C THR A 50 -4.02 -11.35 24.07
N GLU A 51 -3.16 -12.34 23.79
CA GLU A 51 -3.23 -13.73 24.27
C GLU A 51 -2.20 -13.95 25.40
#